data_AF-A0A3C0V9J8-F1
#
_entry.id   AF-A0A3C0V9J8-F1
#
_cell.length_a   1.000
_cell.length_b   1.000
_cell.length_c   1.000
_cell.angle_alpha   90.00
_cell.angle_beta   90.00
_cell.angle_gamma   90.00
#
_symmetry.space_group_name_H-M   'P 1'
#
loop_
_entity.id
_entity.type
_entity.pdbx_description
1 polymer ?
#
loop_
_entity_poly.entity_id
_entity_poly.type
_entity_poly.pdbx_seq_one_letter_code
_entity_poly.pdbx_strand_id
1 'polypeptide(L)'
;VEEGIVPGGGVALLKCVKGIDGLKLEGDEAIGAGIVKRALESPIRQIAENAGVDGAVVCEKVRGMKYGEGYDALTGEYCNLLERGIVDPVKVARTALENAASIAGLLLTTEALVSEIPEEKEEPAPGGGGGMGGMY
;
A
#
# COMPACT_ATOMS: atom_id res chain seq x y z
N VAL A 1 -15.70 -16.53 4.16
CA VAL A 1 -14.43 -16.11 4.82
C VAL A 1 -13.73 -17.38 5.27
N GLU A 2 -13.10 -18.11 4.34
CA GLU A 2 -12.52 -19.44 4.63
C GLU A 2 -11.21 -19.37 5.41
N GLU A 3 -10.50 -18.24 5.34
CA GLU A 3 -9.16 -18.08 5.93
C GLU A 3 -9.17 -17.32 7.27
N GLY A 4 -10.35 -16.97 7.79
CA GLY A 4 -10.50 -16.24 9.06
C GLY A 4 -10.32 -14.71 8.95
N ILE A 5 -10.23 -14.08 10.11
CA ILE A 5 -10.12 -12.63 10.29
C ILE A 5 -8.93 -12.28 11.19
N VAL A 6 -8.39 -11.08 11.02
CA VAL A 6 -7.29 -10.52 11.81
C VAL A 6 -7.63 -9.10 12.27
N PRO A 7 -6.92 -8.56 13.29
CA PRO A 7 -7.08 -7.18 13.70
C PRO A 7 -6.74 -6.24 12.54
N GLY A 8 -7.66 -5.34 12.21
CA GLY A 8 -7.49 -4.40 11.10
C GLY A 8 -6.56 -3.24 11.43
N GLY A 9 -6.73 -2.12 10.74
CA GLY A 9 -6.00 -0.87 11.05
C GLY A 9 -4.49 -0.96 10.88
N GLY A 10 -4.00 -1.88 10.06
CA GLY A 10 -2.57 -2.14 9.86
C GLY A 10 -1.89 -2.92 11.01
N VAL A 11 -2.62 -3.30 12.06
CA VAL A 11 -2.05 -4.01 13.21
C VAL A 11 -1.56 -5.41 12.83
N ALA A 12 -2.32 -6.15 12.04
CA ALA A 12 -1.91 -7.48 11.58
C ALA A 12 -0.55 -7.44 10.86
N LEU A 13 -0.37 -6.49 9.93
CA LEU A 13 0.88 -6.32 9.18
C LEU A 13 2.05 -5.93 10.09
N LEU A 14 1.84 -5.00 11.03
CA LEU A 14 2.85 -4.61 12.01
C LEU A 14 3.32 -5.81 12.86
N LYS A 15 2.41 -6.70 13.26
CA LYS A 15 2.77 -7.87 14.07
C LYS A 15 3.52 -8.94 13.27
N CYS A 16 3.36 -8.99 11.94
CA CYS A 16 4.13 -9.87 11.06
C CYS A 16 5.63 -9.56 11.03
N VAL A 17 6.06 -8.34 11.41
CA VAL A 17 7.48 -7.95 11.49
C VAL A 17 8.31 -8.95 12.32
N LYS A 18 7.75 -9.47 13.41
CA LYS A 18 8.42 -10.48 14.26
C LYS A 18 8.75 -11.78 13.52
N GLY A 19 7.95 -12.15 12.51
CA GLY A 19 8.24 -13.32 11.67
C GLY A 19 9.50 -13.13 10.84
N ILE A 20 9.80 -11.89 10.44
CA ILE A 20 11.01 -11.55 9.68
C ILE A 20 12.24 -11.56 10.59
N ASP A 21 12.10 -11.20 11.88
CA ASP A 21 13.21 -11.27 12.86
C ASP A 21 13.72 -12.71 13.08
N GLY A 22 12.91 -13.72 12.78
CA GLY A 22 13.31 -15.13 12.85
C GLY A 22 14.18 -15.62 11.69
N LEU A 23 14.34 -14.82 10.63
CA LEU A 23 15.11 -15.19 9.45
C LEU A 23 16.61 -14.93 9.69
N LYS A 24 17.44 -15.89 9.30
CA LYS A 24 18.91 -15.74 9.28
C LYS A 24 19.32 -15.29 7.88
N LEU A 25 19.53 -13.99 7.71
CA LEU A 25 19.84 -13.36 6.43
C LEU A 25 21.13 -12.54 6.57
N GLU A 26 21.90 -12.47 5.49
CA GLU A 26 23.18 -11.74 5.45
C GLU A 26 23.24 -10.87 4.18
N GLY A 27 24.14 -9.87 4.18
CA GLY A 27 24.34 -8.98 3.03
C GLY A 27 23.06 -8.33 2.53
N ASP A 28 22.83 -8.41 1.22
CA ASP A 28 21.70 -7.76 0.54
C ASP A 28 20.35 -8.31 0.98
N GLU A 29 20.26 -9.59 1.36
CA GLU A 29 19.01 -10.17 1.85
C GLU A 29 18.57 -9.54 3.18
N ALA A 30 19.53 -9.25 4.07
CA ALA A 30 19.25 -8.57 5.33
C ALA A 30 18.77 -7.13 5.10
N ILE A 31 19.32 -6.44 4.10
CA ILE A 31 18.88 -5.10 3.69
C ILE A 31 17.44 -5.17 3.15
N GLY A 32 17.16 -6.12 2.25
CA GLY A 32 15.83 -6.38 1.70
C GLY A 32 14.80 -6.66 2.78
N ALA A 33 15.12 -7.51 3.75
CA ALA A 33 14.27 -7.76 4.91
C ALA A 33 14.00 -6.47 5.72
N GLY A 34 15.00 -5.60 5.89
CA GLY A 34 14.84 -4.28 6.50
C GLY A 34 13.88 -3.36 5.74
N ILE A 35 13.86 -3.42 4.41
CA ILE A 35 12.90 -2.69 3.58
C ILE A 35 11.47 -3.22 3.83
N VAL A 36 11.29 -4.54 3.82
CA VAL A 36 9.98 -5.17 4.08
C VAL A 36 9.46 -4.83 5.47
N LYS A 37 10.30 -4.87 6.51
CA LYS A 37 9.91 -4.49 7.89
C LYS A 37 9.34 -3.07 7.94
N ARG A 38 10.05 -2.11 7.34
CA ARG A 38 9.58 -0.71 7.25
C ARG A 38 8.30 -0.58 6.44
N ALA A 39 8.15 -1.34 5.36
CA ALA A 39 6.94 -1.32 4.54
C ALA A 39 5.71 -1.83 5.32
N LEU A 40 5.86 -2.86 6.14
CA LEU A 40 4.77 -3.40 6.97
C LEU A 40 4.26 -2.42 8.04
N GLU A 41 5.08 -1.43 8.42
CA GLU A 41 4.72 -0.38 9.37
C GLU A 41 3.96 0.78 8.70
N SER A 42 4.10 0.93 7.38
CA SER A 42 3.53 2.05 6.62
C SER A 42 2.00 2.16 6.75
N PRO A 43 1.21 1.06 6.64
CA PRO A 43 -0.25 1.16 6.68
C PRO A 43 -0.81 1.77 7.97
N ILE A 44 -0.31 1.36 9.14
CA ILE A 44 -0.79 1.91 10.41
C ILE A 44 -0.38 3.38 10.58
N ARG A 45 0.81 3.76 10.10
CA ARG A 45 1.29 5.15 10.12
C ARG A 45 0.41 6.03 9.23
N GLN A 46 0.13 5.57 8.01
CA GLN A 46 -0.71 6.31 7.08
C GLN A 46 -2.14 6.49 7.62
N ILE A 47 -2.71 5.46 8.24
CA ILE A 47 -4.04 5.54 8.86
C ILE A 47 -4.05 6.58 10.00
N ALA A 48 -3.04 6.56 10.85
CA ALA A 48 -2.89 7.51 11.95
C ALA A 48 -2.70 8.95 11.47
N GLU A 49 -1.85 9.15 10.46
CA GLU A 49 -1.62 10.47 9.84
C GLU A 49 -2.91 11.01 9.19
N ASN A 50 -3.68 10.15 8.51
CA ASN A 50 -4.99 10.52 7.96
C ASN A 50 -6.01 10.88 9.05
N ALA A 51 -5.84 10.35 10.27
CA ALA A 51 -6.63 10.71 11.45
C ALA A 51 -6.09 11.95 12.20
N GLY A 52 -5.06 12.61 11.68
CA GLY A 52 -4.51 13.85 12.23
C GLY A 52 -3.57 13.68 13.42
N VAL A 53 -3.05 12.47 13.66
CA VAL A 53 -2.08 12.19 14.73
C VAL A 53 -0.77 11.67 14.17
N ASP A 54 0.32 11.76 14.95
CA ASP A 54 1.64 11.31 14.53
C ASP A 54 1.66 9.77 14.35
N GLY A 55 1.84 9.33 13.10
CA GLY A 55 1.85 7.93 12.76
C GLY A 55 2.99 7.13 13.38
N ALA A 56 4.17 7.73 13.55
CA ALA A 56 5.30 7.06 14.18
C ALA A 56 5.03 6.78 15.66
N VAL A 57 4.42 7.74 16.37
CA VAL A 57 4.03 7.58 17.78
C VAL A 57 2.98 6.47 17.93
N VAL A 58 1.96 6.46 17.07
CA VAL A 58 0.93 5.41 17.08
C VAL A 58 1.54 4.04 16.77
N CYS A 59 2.37 3.94 15.74
CA CYS A 59 3.02 2.70 15.32
C CYS A 59 3.86 2.10 16.46
N GLU A 60 4.73 2.90 17.08
CA GLU A 60 5.59 2.44 18.18
C GLU A 60 4.79 2.01 19.40
N LYS A 61 3.73 2.75 19.75
CA LYS A 61 2.85 2.35 20.85
C LYS A 61 2.16 1.01 20.58
N VAL A 62 1.56 0.84 19.39
CA VAL A 62 0.88 -0.41 19.01
C VAL A 62 1.86 -1.58 18.90
N ARG A 63 3.13 -1.35 18.51
CA ARG A 63 4.17 -2.38 18.47
C ARG A 63 4.31 -3.09 19.82
N GLY A 64 4.30 -2.32 20.92
CA GLY A 64 4.40 -2.83 22.30
C GLY A 64 3.13 -3.47 22.86
N MET A 65 1.98 -3.30 22.21
CA MET A 65 0.68 -3.82 22.69
C MET A 65 0.48 -5.31 22.37
N LYS A 66 -0.56 -5.91 22.97
CA LYS A 66 -0.90 -7.32 22.72
C LYS A 66 -1.45 -7.51 21.31
N TYR A 67 -1.41 -8.74 20.82
CA TYR A 67 -2.10 -9.08 19.57
C TYR A 67 -3.60 -8.84 19.73
N GLY A 68 -4.24 -8.20 18.76
CA GLY A 68 -5.65 -7.79 18.85
C GLY A 68 -5.87 -6.36 19.35
N GLU A 69 -4.92 -5.80 20.08
CA GLU A 69 -4.99 -4.41 20.53
C GLU A 69 -4.34 -3.47 19.50
N GLY A 70 -4.95 -2.30 19.31
CA GLY A 70 -4.51 -1.33 18.32
C GLY A 70 -5.10 0.06 18.54
N TYR A 71 -4.94 0.91 17.53
CA TYR A 71 -5.47 2.28 17.53
C TYR A 71 -6.74 2.35 16.68
N ASP A 72 -7.85 2.75 17.29
CA ASP A 72 -9.08 3.07 16.61
C ASP A 72 -8.99 4.50 16.08
N ALA A 73 -8.73 4.64 14.78
CA ALA A 73 -8.56 5.92 14.11
C ALA A 73 -9.83 6.79 14.07
N LEU A 74 -11.02 6.20 14.27
CA LEU A 74 -12.27 6.94 14.30
C LEU A 74 -12.47 7.65 15.65
N THR A 75 -12.09 7.01 16.75
CA THR A 75 -12.30 7.51 18.12
C THR A 75 -11.04 8.11 18.76
N GLY A 76 -9.86 7.76 18.26
CA GLY A 76 -8.57 8.14 18.83
C GLY A 76 -8.15 7.27 20.03
N GLU A 77 -8.83 6.16 20.28
CA GLU A 77 -8.60 5.30 21.43
C GLU A 77 -7.71 4.10 21.12
N TYR A 78 -7.03 3.59 22.14
CA TYR A 78 -6.30 2.33 22.06
C TYR A 78 -7.13 1.22 22.70
N CYS A 79 -7.58 0.27 21.91
CA CYS A 79 -8.55 -0.74 22.34
C CYS A 79 -8.33 -2.10 21.67
N ASN A 80 -9.09 -3.12 22.08
CA ASN A 80 -9.16 -4.38 21.38
C ASN A 80 -9.96 -4.19 20.08
N LEU A 81 -9.28 -4.24 18.93
CA LEU A 81 -9.86 -4.00 17.62
C LEU A 81 -10.84 -5.10 17.22
N LEU A 82 -10.61 -6.34 17.65
CA LEU A 82 -11.51 -7.47 17.35
C LEU A 82 -12.85 -7.29 18.06
N GLU A 83 -12.83 -6.91 19.34
CA GLU A 83 -14.04 -6.60 20.12
C GLU A 83 -14.76 -5.37 19.58
N ARG A 84 -14.01 -4.40 19.03
CA ARG A 84 -14.57 -3.20 18.40
C ARG A 84 -15.12 -3.44 16.99
N GLY A 85 -14.91 -4.63 16.43
CA GLY A 85 -15.33 -4.97 15.06
C GLY A 85 -14.44 -4.38 13.96
N ILE A 86 -13.27 -3.87 14.31
CA ILE A 86 -12.26 -3.36 13.37
C ILE A 86 -11.40 -4.54 12.93
N VAL A 87 -11.90 -5.28 11.94
CA VAL A 87 -11.32 -6.54 11.49
C VAL A 87 -11.09 -6.53 9.99
N ASP A 88 -10.00 -7.16 9.57
CA ASP A 88 -9.70 -7.41 8.17
C ASP A 88 -9.79 -8.92 7.87
N PRO A 89 -10.38 -9.35 6.75
CA PRO A 89 -10.26 -10.75 6.32
C PRO A 89 -8.80 -11.10 6.04
N VAL A 90 -8.33 -12.26 6.52
CA VAL A 90 -6.94 -12.72 6.34
C VAL A 90 -6.53 -12.70 4.87
N LYS A 91 -7.41 -13.20 3.99
CA LYS A 91 -7.18 -13.21 2.55
C LYS A 91 -6.88 -11.82 1.99
N VAL A 92 -7.58 -10.79 2.45
CA VAL A 92 -7.40 -9.41 1.96
C VAL A 92 -6.02 -8.90 2.34
N ALA A 93 -5.64 -9.02 3.62
CA ALA A 93 -4.34 -8.56 4.10
C ALA A 93 -3.18 -9.31 3.43
N ARG A 94 -3.29 -10.64 3.32
CA ARG A 94 -2.27 -11.49 2.67
C ARG A 94 -2.13 -11.13 1.19
N THR A 95 -3.23 -11.16 0.44
CA THR A 95 -3.18 -10.92 -1.01
C THR A 95 -2.74 -9.50 -1.34
N ALA A 96 -3.09 -8.51 -0.51
CA ALA A 96 -2.58 -7.15 -0.68
C ALA A 96 -1.04 -7.10 -0.54
N LEU A 97 -0.49 -7.77 0.47
CA LEU A 97 0.96 -7.83 0.69
C LEU A 97 1.68 -8.60 -0.44
N GLU A 98 1.16 -9.76 -0.83
CA GLU A 98 1.73 -10.59 -1.91
C GLU A 98 1.74 -9.83 -3.25
N ASN A 99 0.63 -9.16 -3.60
CA ASN A 99 0.55 -8.37 -4.83
C ASN A 99 1.51 -7.16 -4.78
N ALA A 100 1.59 -6.48 -3.64
CA ALA A 100 2.52 -5.36 -3.47
C ALA A 100 3.98 -5.81 -3.62
N ALA A 101 4.36 -6.93 -3.01
CA ALA A 101 5.69 -7.51 -3.14
C ALA A 101 5.99 -7.95 -4.58
N SER A 102 5.01 -8.54 -5.28
CA SER A 102 5.13 -8.95 -6.68
C SER A 102 5.43 -7.77 -7.61
N ILE A 103 4.65 -6.68 -7.50
CA ILE A 103 4.87 -5.48 -8.31
C ILE A 103 6.19 -4.79 -7.93
N ALA A 104 6.53 -4.70 -6.65
CA ALA A 104 7.80 -4.12 -6.21
C ALA A 104 8.99 -4.91 -6.78
N GLY A 105 8.93 -6.25 -6.73
CA GLY A 105 9.95 -7.12 -7.31
C GLY A 105 10.09 -6.92 -8.83
N LEU A 106 8.96 -6.92 -9.54
CA LEU A 106 8.93 -6.66 -10.99
C LEU A 106 9.63 -5.33 -11.33
N LEU A 107 9.23 -4.23 -10.66
CA LEU A 107 9.77 -2.90 -10.91
C LEU A 107 11.26 -2.78 -10.56
N LEU A 108 11.70 -3.35 -9.44
CA LEU A 108 13.11 -3.31 -9.03
C LEU A 108 14.04 -4.05 -10.00
N THR A 109 13.51 -5.03 -10.73
CA THR A 109 14.25 -5.79 -11.75
C THR A 109 14.03 -5.29 -13.18
N THR A 110 13.23 -4.22 -13.36
CA THR A 110 12.94 -3.68 -14.69
C THR A 110 14.01 -2.66 -15.08
N GLU A 111 14.84 -3.03 -16.05
CA GLU A 111 15.94 -2.18 -16.53
C GLU A 111 15.50 -1.13 -17.57
N ALA A 112 14.39 -1.38 -18.30
CA ALA A 112 13.93 -0.49 -19.36
C ALA A 112 12.40 -0.46 -19.47
N LEU A 113 11.87 0.71 -19.79
CA LEU A 113 10.46 0.95 -20.12
C LEU A 113 10.40 1.58 -21.51
N VAL A 114 9.57 1.01 -22.39
CA VAL A 114 9.33 1.53 -23.74
C VAL A 114 7.90 2.02 -23.82
N SER A 115 7.71 3.26 -24.26
CA SER A 115 6.40 3.87 -24.47
C SER A 115 6.27 4.42 -25.88
N GLU A 116 5.06 4.41 -26.41
CA GLU A 116 4.73 5.09 -27.66
C GLU A 116 4.69 6.61 -27.43
N ILE A 117 5.11 7.38 -28.43
CA ILE A 117 4.99 8.84 -28.41
C ILE A 117 3.52 9.17 -28.69
N PRO A 118 2.84 9.96 -27.84
CA PRO A 118 1.47 10.38 -28.11
C PRO A 118 1.38 11.07 -29.47
N GLU A 119 0.54 10.57 -30.36
CA GLU A 119 0.26 11.24 -31.62
C GLU A 119 -0.51 12.53 -31.33
N GLU A 120 -0.08 13.65 -31.93
CA GLU A 120 -0.90 14.85 -31.98
C GLU A 120 -2.16 14.52 -32.80
N LYS A 121 -3.31 14.48 -32.13
CA LYS A 121 -4.59 14.45 -32.85
C LYS A 121 -4.68 15.75 -33.62
N GLU A 122 -4.71 15.67 -34.95
CA GLU A 122 -5.06 16.81 -35.79
C GLU A 122 -6.38 17.40 -35.25
N GLU A 123 -6.33 18.62 -34.75
CA GLU A 123 -7.56 19.35 -34.45
C GLU A 123 -8.36 19.42 -35.75
N PRO A 124 -9.67 19.10 -35.75
CA PRO A 124 -10.46 19.24 -36.95
C PRO A 124 -10.31 20.67 -37.43
N ALA A 125 -9.71 20.84 -38.61
CA ALA A 125 -9.40 22.14 -39.18
C ALA A 125 -10.66 23.02 -39.06
N PRO A 126 -10.57 24.23 -38.47
CA PRO A 126 -11.73 25.09 -38.34
C PRO A 126 -12.32 25.29 -39.73
N GLY A 127 -13.56 24.83 -39.89
CA GLY A 127 -14.25 24.76 -41.17
C GLY A 127 -14.09 26.08 -41.93
N GLY A 128 -13.24 26.06 -42.95
CA GLY A 128 -13.06 27.16 -43.88
C GLY A 128 -14.32 27.28 -44.73
N GLY A 129 -15.25 28.11 -44.27
CA GLY A 129 -16.33 28.60 -45.10
C GLY A 129 -15.75 29.36 -46.30
N GLY A 130 -16.29 29.09 -47.48
CA GLY A 130 -16.25 30.01 -48.61
C GLY A 130 -15.29 29.65 -49.74
N GLY A 131 -15.85 29.01 -50.76
CA GLY A 131 -15.81 29.54 -52.13
C GLY A 131 -14.50 29.47 -52.91
N MET A 132 -14.37 28.45 -53.75
CA MET A 132 -13.91 28.51 -55.15
C MET A 132 -13.95 27.06 -55.66
N GLY A 133 -14.85 26.63 -56.55
CA GLY A 133 -15.24 27.30 -57.78
C GLY A 133 -14.38 26.76 -58.92
N GLY A 134 -14.70 25.54 -59.40
CA GLY A 134 -14.37 24.98 -60.71
C GLY A 134 -12.90 24.78 -61.08
N MET A 135 -12.53 23.59 -61.55
CA MET A 135 -12.27 23.28 -62.97
C MET A 135 -11.39 22.00 -63.07
N TYR A 136 -12.02 20.93 -63.59
CA TYR A 136 -11.49 19.63 -64.03
C TYR A 136 -10.79 18.73 -63.01
#